data_AF-A0A5K1CSZ5-F1
#
_entry.id   AF-A0A5K1CSZ5-F1
#
_cell.length_a   1.000
_cell.length_b   1.000
_cell.length_c   1.000
_cell.angle_alpha   90.00
_cell.angle_beta   90.00
_cell.angle_gamma   90.00
#
_symmetry.space_group_name_H-M   'P 1'
#
loop_
_entity.id
_entity.type
_entity.pdbx_description
1 polymer ?
#
loop_
_entity_poly.entity_id
_entity_poly.type
_entity_poly.pdbx_seq_one_letter_code
_entity_poly.pdbx_strand_id
1 'polypeptide(L)'
;IVESVGDGVTEVQPGDHVIPCYQAECRECKFCKSGKTNLCGKVRAATGAGVMMNDRKSRFSIKGKPIYHFMGTSTFSQYTVVHDVSVAKVDPSAPLDKICLLGCGVPT
;
A
#
# COMPACT_ATOMS: atom_id res chain seq x y z
N ILE A 1 -4.65 -7.51 -7.65
CA ILE A 1 -3.99 -8.84 -7.65
C ILE A 1 -2.49 -8.58 -7.61
N VAL A 2 -1.75 -9.27 -6.74
CA VAL A 2 -0.29 -9.12 -6.64
C VAL A 2 0.36 -9.72 -7.88
N GLU A 3 1.19 -8.93 -8.55
CA GLU A 3 1.97 -9.38 -9.71
C GLU A 3 3.32 -9.95 -9.25
N SER A 4 4.08 -9.19 -8.46
CA SER A 4 5.36 -9.57 -7.87
C SER A 4 5.55 -8.90 -6.50
N VAL A 5 6.52 -9.40 -5.73
CA VAL A 5 6.88 -8.85 -4.42
C VAL A 5 8.38 -8.57 -4.35
N GLY A 6 8.76 -7.56 -3.56
CA GLY A 6 10.17 -7.24 -3.31
C GLY A 6 10.80 -8.17 -2.27
N ASP A 7 12.13 -8.08 -2.15
CA ASP A 7 12.89 -8.87 -1.18
C ASP A 7 12.39 -8.64 0.26
N GLY A 8 12.19 -9.74 1.00
CA GLY A 8 11.77 -9.71 2.41
C GLY A 8 10.27 -9.62 2.65
N VAL A 9 9.43 -9.51 1.61
CA VAL A 9 7.97 -9.56 1.75
C VAL A 9 7.52 -11.00 1.98
N THR A 10 6.76 -11.25 3.06
CA THR A 10 6.30 -12.59 3.45
C THR A 10 4.78 -12.73 3.57
N GLU A 11 4.06 -11.63 3.78
CA GLU A 11 2.61 -11.66 4.08
C GLU A 11 1.73 -11.78 2.83
N VAL A 12 2.29 -11.53 1.65
CA VAL A 12 1.61 -11.62 0.35
C VAL A 12 2.52 -12.24 -0.69
N GLN A 13 1.93 -12.87 -1.71
CA GLN A 13 2.64 -13.50 -2.82
C GLN A 13 1.94 -13.25 -4.16
N PRO A 14 2.61 -13.46 -5.31
CA PRO A 14 1.98 -13.39 -6.63
C PRO A 14 0.67 -14.18 -6.70
N GLY A 15 -0.35 -13.57 -7.31
CA GLY A 15 -1.70 -14.12 -7.42
C GLY A 15 -2.67 -13.76 -6.28
N ASP A 16 -2.16 -13.23 -5.15
CA ASP A 16 -3.06 -12.83 -4.06
C ASP A 16 -3.98 -11.67 -4.45
N HIS A 17 -5.25 -11.77 -4.05
CA HIS A 17 -6.19 -10.66 -4.11
C HIS A 17 -5.90 -9.72 -2.94
N VAL A 18 -5.80 -8.42 -3.23
CA VAL A 18 -5.37 -7.43 -2.26
C VAL A 18 -6.09 -6.09 -2.43
N ILE A 19 -6.22 -5.35 -1.33
CA ILE A 19 -6.60 -3.95 -1.29
C ILE A 19 -5.41 -3.12 -0.81
N PRO A 20 -4.92 -2.16 -1.61
CA PRO A 20 -3.97 -1.16 -1.13
C PRO A 20 -4.65 -0.19 -0.15
N CYS A 21 -4.10 -0.07 1.06
CA CYS A 21 -4.60 0.80 2.12
C CYS A 21 -3.68 2.02 2.27
N TYR A 22 -4.27 3.22 2.23
CA TYR A 22 -3.51 4.47 2.40
C TYR A 22 -2.95 4.66 3.81
N GLN A 23 -3.52 3.97 4.80
CA GLN A 23 -2.95 3.84 6.14
C GLN A 23 -2.27 2.49 6.27
N ALA A 24 -1.01 2.51 6.70
CA ALA A 24 -0.22 1.30 6.92
C ALA A 24 -0.55 0.65 8.27
N GLU A 25 -0.18 -0.62 8.42
CA GLU A 25 -0.15 -1.34 9.69
C GLU A 25 1.16 -2.13 9.79
N CYS A 26 2.22 -1.52 10.33
CA CYS A 26 3.52 -2.18 10.39
C CYS A 26 3.69 -3.18 11.54
N ARG A 27 2.74 -3.23 12.49
CA ARG A 27 2.75 -4.06 13.72
C ARG A 27 3.91 -3.84 14.70
N GLU A 28 4.93 -3.09 14.30
CA GLU A 28 6.18 -2.93 15.07
C GLU A 28 6.34 -1.57 15.76
N CYS A 29 5.70 -0.51 15.27
CA CYS A 29 5.85 0.83 15.84
C CYS A 29 5.04 1.01 17.13
N LYS A 30 5.37 2.06 17.91
CA LYS A 30 4.68 2.37 19.17
C LYS A 30 3.16 2.48 19.05
N PHE A 31 2.67 2.95 17.90
CA PHE A 31 1.24 3.12 17.66
C PHE A 31 0.56 1.77 17.40
N CYS A 32 1.10 0.94 16.49
CA CYS A 32 0.57 -0.40 16.24
C CYS A 32 0.62 -1.29 17.49
N LYS A 33 1.70 -1.21 18.28
CA LYS A 33 1.84 -1.98 19.54
C LYS A 33 0.96 -1.46 20.68
N SER A 34 0.30 -0.32 20.54
CA SER A 34 -0.44 0.31 21.63
C SER A 34 -1.77 -0.36 21.98
N GLY A 35 -2.39 -1.06 21.02
CA GLY A 35 -3.76 -1.57 21.14
C GLY A 35 -4.85 -0.49 21.28
N LYS A 36 -4.52 0.79 21.04
CA LYS A 36 -5.41 1.93 21.28
C LYS A 36 -5.66 2.80 20.06
N THR A 37 -4.92 2.57 18.97
CA THR A 37 -5.03 3.35 17.73
C THR A 37 -4.67 2.49 16.53
N ASN A 38 -5.27 2.80 15.39
CA ASN A 38 -4.93 2.24 14.08
C ASN A 38 -3.88 3.07 13.32
N LEU A 39 -3.39 4.18 13.90
CA LEU A 39 -2.37 4.99 13.25
C LEU A 39 -1.04 4.22 13.12
N CYS A 40 -0.35 4.43 12.01
CA CYS A 40 1.00 3.92 11.79
C CYS A 40 1.92 4.99 11.20
N GLY A 41 3.11 5.11 11.78
CA GLY A 41 4.12 6.09 11.34
C GLY A 41 5.14 5.55 10.34
N LYS A 42 5.16 4.24 10.06
CA LYS A 42 6.31 3.55 9.44
C LYS A 42 6.74 4.12 8.08
N VAL A 43 5.78 4.40 7.20
CA VAL A 43 6.05 4.85 5.81
C VAL A 43 5.53 6.27 5.51
N ARG A 44 4.90 6.93 6.50
CA ARG A 44 4.17 8.19 6.32
C ARG A 44 5.03 9.32 5.75
N ALA A 45 6.30 9.39 6.14
CA ALA A 45 7.25 10.41 5.66
C ALA A 45 7.60 10.25 4.16
N ALA A 46 7.41 9.07 3.58
CA ALA A 46 7.64 8.81 2.16
C ALA A 46 6.36 9.00 1.36
N THR A 47 5.28 8.34 1.80
CA THR A 47 3.99 8.39 1.11
C THR A 47 3.40 9.80 1.09
N GLY A 48 3.59 10.58 2.15
CA GLY A 48 3.20 12.00 2.21
C GLY A 48 4.03 12.93 1.31
N ALA A 49 5.21 12.49 0.86
CA ALA A 49 6.06 13.22 -0.09
C ALA A 49 5.99 12.64 -1.52
N GLY A 50 5.08 11.69 -1.78
CA GLY A 50 4.89 11.08 -3.09
C GLY A 50 6.03 10.16 -3.55
N VAL A 51 6.80 9.59 -2.62
CA VAL A 51 7.96 8.72 -2.91
C VAL A 51 7.94 7.44 -2.08
N MET A 52 8.78 6.47 -2.46
CA MET A 52 8.95 5.21 -1.74
C MET A 52 9.95 5.35 -0.59
N MET A 53 9.69 4.65 0.53
CA MET A 53 10.55 4.66 1.71
C MET A 53 11.96 4.08 1.44
N ASN A 54 12.07 3.06 0.60
CA ASN A 54 13.33 2.32 0.39
C ASN A 54 14.46 3.18 -0.19
N ASP A 55 14.14 4.06 -1.15
CA ASP A 55 15.13 4.84 -1.90
C ASP A 55 14.75 6.31 -2.10
N ARG A 56 13.64 6.76 -1.50
CA ARG A 56 13.11 8.13 -1.60
C ARG A 56 12.82 8.56 -3.05
N LYS A 57 12.52 7.62 -3.94
CA LYS A 57 12.17 7.89 -5.36
C LYS A 57 10.76 7.41 -5.71
N SER A 58 10.23 7.90 -6.82
CA SER A 58 9.02 7.34 -7.42
C SER A 58 9.30 6.01 -8.15
N ARG A 59 8.23 5.28 -8.45
CA ARG A 59 8.21 4.11 -9.33
C ARG A 59 7.53 4.40 -10.67
N PHE A 60 6.96 5.59 -10.81
CA PHE A 60 6.32 6.05 -12.03
C PHE A 60 7.20 7.07 -12.73
N SER A 61 7.28 6.98 -14.05
CA SER A 61 7.90 7.99 -14.89
C SER A 61 7.25 8.03 -16.26
N ILE A 62 7.27 9.20 -16.89
CA ILE A 62 6.94 9.37 -18.31
C ILE A 62 8.10 10.11 -18.96
N LYS A 63 8.66 9.54 -20.04
CA LYS A 63 9.80 10.12 -20.77
C LYS A 63 10.98 10.46 -19.83
N GLY A 64 11.27 9.57 -18.88
CA GLY A 64 12.34 9.72 -17.89
C GLY A 64 12.07 10.74 -16.77
N LYS A 65 10.93 11.43 -16.78
CA LYS A 65 10.54 12.37 -15.71
C LYS A 65 9.69 11.64 -14.67
N PRO A 66 10.01 11.74 -13.36
CA PRO A 66 9.25 11.06 -12.32
C PRO A 66 7.84 11.65 -12.18
N ILE A 67 6.87 10.78 -11.90
CA ILE A 67 5.50 11.15 -11.51
C ILE A 67 5.34 10.76 -10.05
N TYR A 68 4.85 11.67 -9.21
CA TYR A 68 4.71 11.37 -7.79
C TYR A 68 3.66 10.30 -7.51
N HIS A 69 3.90 9.56 -6.43
CA HIS A 69 2.88 8.72 -5.83
C HIS A 69 1.82 9.58 -5.12
N PHE A 70 0.61 9.04 -5.01
CA PHE A 70 -0.46 9.63 -4.24
C PHE A 70 -0.88 8.66 -3.13
N MET A 71 -0.87 9.15 -1.88
CA MET A 71 -1.26 8.39 -0.68
C MET A 71 -0.52 7.04 -0.48
N GLY A 72 0.59 6.80 -1.19
CA GLY A 72 1.29 5.52 -1.18
C GLY A 72 0.56 4.38 -1.91
N THR A 73 -0.49 4.67 -2.69
CA THR A 73 -1.29 3.67 -3.40
C THR A 73 -1.35 3.90 -4.90
N SER A 74 -1.57 5.14 -5.37
CA SER A 74 -1.62 5.50 -6.80
C SER A 74 -2.46 4.55 -7.67
N THR A 75 -3.70 4.28 -7.26
CA THR A 75 -4.56 3.24 -7.86
C THR A 75 -5.15 3.59 -9.23
N PHE A 76 -4.92 4.80 -9.75
CA PHE A 76 -5.29 5.20 -11.11
C PHE A 76 -4.20 4.84 -12.12
N SER A 77 -3.80 3.56 -12.10
CA SER A 77 -2.82 2.97 -13.00
C SER A 77 -3.11 1.48 -13.10
N GLN A 78 -2.83 0.86 -14.25
CA GLN A 78 -3.00 -0.59 -14.43
C GLN A 78 -2.11 -1.39 -13.45
N TYR A 79 -0.95 -0.84 -13.10
CA TYR A 79 -0.03 -1.39 -12.11
C TYR A 79 0.45 -0.29 -11.17
N THR A 80 0.67 -0.64 -9.91
CA THR A 80 1.25 0.26 -8.91
C THR A 80 2.20 -0.52 -8.01
N VAL A 81 3.14 0.19 -7.40
CA VAL A 81 4.06 -0.34 -6.39
C VAL A 81 3.71 0.32 -5.08
N VAL A 82 3.51 -0.47 -4.04
CA VAL A 82 3.10 -0.02 -2.70
C VAL A 82 3.98 -0.67 -1.64
N HIS A 83 4.01 -0.09 -0.44
CA HIS A 83 4.66 -0.74 0.71
C HIS A 83 3.85 -1.95 1.15
N ASP A 84 4.52 -3.05 1.49
CA ASP A 84 3.92 -4.28 2.01
C ASP A 84 3.01 -4.03 3.23
N VAL A 85 3.45 -3.17 4.16
CA VAL A 85 2.68 -2.73 5.33
C VAL A 85 1.41 -1.95 4.99
N SER A 86 1.18 -1.62 3.72
CA SER A 86 0.00 -0.93 3.19
C SER A 86 -0.85 -1.84 2.29
N VAL A 87 -0.66 -3.16 2.35
CA VAL A 87 -1.41 -4.13 1.55
C VAL A 87 -2.22 -5.04 2.46
N ALA A 88 -3.54 -5.05 2.29
CA ALA A 88 -4.42 -6.01 2.92
C ALA A 88 -4.72 -7.17 1.95
N LYS A 89 -4.28 -8.39 2.28
CA LYS A 89 -4.71 -9.61 1.60
C LYS A 89 -6.17 -9.89 1.91
N VAL A 90 -6.96 -10.21 0.88
CA VAL A 90 -8.39 -10.45 0.98
C VAL A 90 -8.77 -11.81 0.41
N ASP A 91 -10.00 -12.24 0.70
CA ASP A 91 -10.56 -13.47 0.15
C ASP A 91 -10.54 -13.43 -1.40
N PRO A 92 -9.94 -14.42 -2.08
CA PRO A 92 -9.87 -14.45 -3.53
C PRO A 92 -11.24 -14.60 -4.20
N SER A 93 -12.26 -15.08 -3.50
CA SER A 93 -13.65 -15.17 -3.99
C SER A 93 -14.41 -13.84 -3.93
N ALA A 94 -13.88 -12.83 -3.23
CA ALA A 94 -14.53 -11.54 -3.09
C ALA A 94 -14.50 -10.73 -4.40
N PRO A 95 -15.64 -10.13 -4.80
CA PRO A 95 -15.74 -9.35 -6.05
C PRO A 95 -14.98 -8.03 -5.94
N LEU A 96 -13.82 -7.93 -6.60
CA LEU A 96 -12.91 -6.77 -6.52
C LEU A 96 -13.54 -5.44 -6.95
N ASP A 97 -14.51 -5.49 -7.87
CA ASP A 97 -15.31 -4.35 -8.32
C ASP A 97 -16.22 -3.78 -7.24
N LYS A 98 -16.49 -4.53 -6.16
CA LYS A 98 -17.27 -4.07 -5.01
C LYS A 98 -16.39 -3.77 -3.81
N ILE A 99 -15.48 -4.67 -3.47
CA ILE A 99 -14.67 -4.55 -2.25
C ILE A 99 -13.58 -3.48 -2.36
N CYS A 100 -13.33 -2.92 -3.55
CA CYS A 100 -12.44 -1.77 -3.73
C CYS A 100 -12.83 -0.55 -2.86
N LEU A 101 -14.12 -0.39 -2.53
CA LEU A 101 -14.62 0.68 -1.67
C LEU A 101 -14.17 0.52 -0.20
N LEU A 102 -13.78 -0.69 0.21
CA LEU A 102 -13.26 -0.99 1.55
C LEU A 102 -11.81 -0.51 1.75
N GLY A 103 -11.16 0.07 0.73
CA GLY A 103 -9.84 0.69 0.89
C GLY A 103 -9.86 2.12 1.44
N CYS A 104 -11.05 2.74 1.57
CA CYS A 104 -11.19 4.13 2.00
C CYS A 104 -12.55 4.41 2.66
N GLY A 105 -13.53 4.95 1.94
CA GLY A 105 -14.67 5.68 2.54
C GLY A 105 -15.72 4.85 3.29
N VAL A 106 -15.79 3.54 3.09
CA VAL A 106 -16.73 2.68 3.84
C VAL A 106 -16.23 2.35 5.26
N PRO A 107 -14.98 1.92 5.47
CA PRO A 107 -14.48 1.59 6.82
C PRO A 107 -14.03 2.78 7.68
N THR A 108 -13.95 3.99 7.13
CA THR A 108 -13.50 5.21 7.85
C THR A 108 -14.64 6.01 8.43
#